data_AF-A0A377XIK8-F1
#
_entry.id   AF-A0A377XIK8-F1
#
_cell.length_a   1.000
_cell.length_b   1.000
_cell.length_c   1.000
_cell.angle_alpha   90.00
_cell.angle_beta   90.00
_cell.angle_gamma   90.00
#
_symmetry.space_group_name_H-M   'P 1'
#
loop_
_entity.id
_entity.type
_entity.pdbx_description
1 polymer ?
#
loop_
_entity_poly.entity_id
_entity_poly.type
_entity_poly.pdbx_seq_one_letter_code
_entity_poly.pdbx_strand_id
1 'polypeptide(L)'
;MRQGFYERNHCEILQGNAHFVDEHTLALECHDGTVETVTAEKFVIACGSRPYHPADVDFHHPRIYDSDSILSLQHEPRHVIIYGAGVIGCEYASIFRGMEVKVDLINTRDRLLAFLDQEMSDSLSYHFWNSGVVIRHNEEYEKIEGVDDGVIMHLKSGKKLKADCLLYANGRTGNTDTLALENIGLQTDSRGQLKVNSMYQTALPHIYAVGDVIGYPSLASAAYDQGRIAAQALVKGEASAHLIEDIPTGIYTIPEISSVGKTEQPADGDESAV
;
A
#
# COMPACT_ATOMS: atom_id res chain seq x y z
N MET A 1 11.21 9.63 13.69
CA MET A 1 10.07 9.46 14.64
C MET A 1 9.80 10.79 15.36
N ARG A 2 8.54 11.19 15.59
CA ARG A 2 8.18 12.47 16.26
C ARG A 2 8.27 12.38 17.80
N GLN A 3 9.38 11.90 18.34
CA GLN A 3 9.53 11.60 19.78
C GLN A 3 9.11 12.78 20.68
N GLY A 4 9.60 13.99 20.39
CA GLY A 4 9.24 15.17 21.17
C GLY A 4 7.76 15.57 21.12
N PHE A 5 6.96 15.11 20.13
CA PHE A 5 5.51 15.33 20.13
C PHE A 5 4.82 14.43 21.17
N TYR A 6 5.19 13.16 21.22
CA TYR A 6 4.61 12.19 22.17
C TYR A 6 4.98 12.52 23.61
N GLU A 7 6.24 12.87 23.86
CA GLU A 7 6.71 13.30 25.20
C GLU A 7 5.93 14.53 25.71
N ARG A 8 5.70 15.54 24.84
CA ARG A 8 4.91 16.73 25.20
C ARG A 8 3.45 16.44 25.50
N ASN A 9 2.91 15.34 24.99
CA ASN A 9 1.54 14.89 25.25
C ASN A 9 1.48 13.80 26.32
N HIS A 10 2.60 13.52 27.01
CA HIS A 10 2.71 12.48 28.04
C HIS A 10 2.32 11.09 27.53
N CYS A 11 2.59 10.80 26.25
CA CYS A 11 2.44 9.45 25.71
C CYS A 11 3.72 8.65 26.02
N GLU A 12 3.56 7.52 26.70
CA GLU A 12 4.61 6.53 26.86
C GLU A 12 4.95 5.90 25.50
N ILE A 13 6.24 5.73 25.22
CA ILE A 13 6.73 5.13 23.98
C ILE A 13 7.45 3.84 24.34
N LEU A 14 6.86 2.72 23.97
CA LEU A 14 7.45 1.40 24.10
C LEU A 14 8.02 0.97 22.74
N GLN A 15 9.23 0.42 22.72
CA GLN A 15 9.92 0.01 21.50
C GLN A 15 10.04 -1.51 21.44
N GLY A 16 9.42 -2.12 20.45
CA GLY A 16 9.43 -3.56 20.22
C GLY A 16 8.32 -3.98 19.27
N ASN A 17 8.30 -5.27 18.94
CA ASN A 17 7.20 -5.87 18.17
C ASN A 17 6.14 -6.37 19.14
N ALA A 18 4.90 -5.89 18.98
CA ALA A 18 3.80 -6.26 19.84
C ALA A 18 2.88 -7.29 19.17
N HIS A 19 2.46 -8.30 19.92
CA HIS A 19 1.47 -9.28 19.49
C HIS A 19 0.48 -9.60 20.61
N PHE A 20 -0.76 -9.94 20.26
CA PHE A 20 -1.80 -10.27 21.24
C PHE A 20 -1.52 -11.63 21.88
N VAL A 21 -1.49 -11.66 23.21
CA VAL A 21 -1.50 -12.89 24.01
C VAL A 21 -2.94 -13.29 24.31
N ASP A 22 -3.78 -12.31 24.62
CA ASP A 22 -5.23 -12.42 24.81
C ASP A 22 -5.90 -11.07 24.47
N GLU A 23 -7.21 -10.96 24.71
CA GLU A 23 -8.01 -9.78 24.34
C GLU A 23 -7.54 -8.46 24.97
N HIS A 24 -6.77 -8.50 26.07
CA HIS A 24 -6.35 -7.31 26.83
C HIS A 24 -4.85 -7.25 27.10
N THR A 25 -4.08 -8.18 26.58
CA THR A 25 -2.65 -8.33 26.87
C THR A 25 -1.84 -8.45 25.59
N LEU A 26 -0.82 -7.60 25.46
CA LEU A 26 0.21 -7.69 24.43
C LEU A 26 1.51 -8.20 25.05
N ALA A 27 2.20 -9.07 24.32
CA ALA A 27 3.62 -9.32 24.53
C ALA A 27 4.41 -8.38 23.61
N LEU A 28 5.39 -7.69 24.19
CA LEU A 28 6.26 -6.76 23.50
C LEU A 28 7.66 -7.37 23.44
N GLU A 29 8.09 -7.77 22.26
CA GLU A 29 9.45 -8.26 22.01
C GLU A 29 10.39 -7.06 21.79
N CYS A 30 11.22 -6.78 22.78
CA CYS A 30 12.15 -5.66 22.78
C CYS A 30 13.41 -5.97 21.96
N HIS A 31 14.12 -4.92 21.53
CA HIS A 31 15.34 -5.06 20.71
C HIS A 31 16.49 -5.80 21.40
N ASP A 32 16.50 -5.86 22.74
CA ASP A 32 17.50 -6.59 23.52
C ASP A 32 17.14 -8.09 23.70
N GLY A 33 16.04 -8.54 23.10
CA GLY A 33 15.54 -9.92 23.18
C GLY A 33 14.74 -10.21 24.44
N THR A 34 14.49 -9.21 25.30
CA THR A 34 13.54 -9.35 26.41
C THR A 34 12.10 -9.29 25.89
N VAL A 35 11.18 -9.88 26.67
CA VAL A 35 9.74 -9.82 26.39
C VAL A 35 9.05 -9.17 27.57
N GLU A 36 8.41 -8.04 27.32
CA GLU A 36 7.57 -7.34 28.29
C GLU A 36 6.10 -7.65 28.06
N THR A 37 5.28 -7.53 29.10
CA THR A 37 3.83 -7.69 29.01
C THR A 37 3.16 -6.37 29.27
N VAL A 38 2.30 -5.96 28.34
CA VAL A 38 1.55 -4.69 28.41
C VAL A 38 0.07 -4.99 28.36
N THR A 39 -0.69 -4.44 29.31
CA THR A 39 -2.15 -4.59 29.34
C THR A 39 -2.83 -3.26 29.02
N ALA A 40 -3.95 -3.31 28.30
CA ALA A 40 -4.74 -2.12 28.03
C ALA A 40 -6.25 -2.42 28.02
N GLU A 41 -7.05 -1.43 28.42
CA GLU A 41 -8.51 -1.52 28.33
C GLU A 41 -9.01 -1.45 26.89
N LYS A 42 -8.31 -0.71 26.02
CA LYS A 42 -8.69 -0.44 24.63
C LYS A 42 -7.46 -0.36 23.73
N PHE A 43 -7.62 -0.74 22.47
CA PHE A 43 -6.53 -0.78 21.48
C PHE A 43 -6.89 -0.01 20.21
N VAL A 44 -5.86 0.56 19.57
CA VAL A 44 -5.93 1.07 18.18
C VAL A 44 -4.81 0.41 17.39
N ILE A 45 -5.17 -0.44 16.42
CA ILE A 45 -4.24 -1.09 15.51
C ILE A 45 -3.93 -0.12 14.36
N ALA A 46 -2.67 0.30 14.25
CA ALA A 46 -2.20 1.25 13.24
C ALA A 46 -0.85 0.82 12.64
N CYS A 47 -0.68 -0.49 12.41
CA CYS A 47 0.57 -1.09 11.91
C CYS A 47 0.85 -0.84 10.42
N GLY A 48 -0.07 -0.18 9.71
CA GLY A 48 0.08 0.19 8.30
C GLY A 48 0.11 -1.02 7.38
N SER A 49 0.83 -0.88 6.26
CA SER A 49 0.93 -1.89 5.20
C SER A 49 2.34 -2.01 4.65
N ARG A 50 2.61 -3.09 3.92
CA ARG A 50 3.85 -3.35 3.17
C ARG A 50 3.53 -3.70 1.71
N PRO A 51 4.51 -3.69 0.79
CA PRO A 51 4.29 -4.15 -0.58
C PRO A 51 3.75 -5.58 -0.63
N TYR A 52 2.81 -5.84 -1.53
CA TYR A 52 2.28 -7.19 -1.71
C TYR A 52 3.30 -8.09 -2.40
N HIS A 53 3.64 -9.21 -1.76
CA HIS A 53 4.53 -10.24 -2.31
C HIS A 53 3.74 -11.53 -2.60
N PRO A 54 3.38 -11.83 -3.86
CA PRO A 54 2.81 -13.13 -4.19
C PRO A 54 3.86 -14.24 -4.02
N ALA A 55 3.42 -15.41 -3.57
CA ALA A 55 4.30 -16.52 -3.20
C ALA A 55 5.13 -17.10 -4.36
N ASP A 56 4.73 -16.85 -5.61
CA ASP A 56 5.38 -17.34 -6.82
C ASP A 56 6.44 -16.38 -7.39
N VAL A 57 6.68 -15.24 -6.74
CA VAL A 57 7.70 -14.25 -7.15
C VAL A 57 8.85 -14.24 -6.16
N ASP A 58 10.08 -14.39 -6.66
CA ASP A 58 11.29 -14.40 -5.84
C ASP A 58 11.84 -12.99 -5.60
N PHE A 59 11.43 -12.36 -4.50
CA PHE A 59 11.94 -11.05 -4.05
C PHE A 59 13.35 -11.11 -3.44
N HIS A 60 13.97 -12.28 -3.28
CA HIS A 60 15.38 -12.37 -2.86
C HIS A 60 16.34 -12.13 -4.03
N HIS A 61 15.85 -12.23 -5.27
CA HIS A 61 16.66 -11.97 -6.44
C HIS A 61 17.07 -10.50 -6.51
N PRO A 62 18.36 -10.15 -6.68
CA PRO A 62 18.86 -8.77 -6.56
C PRO A 62 18.38 -7.79 -7.64
N ARG A 63 17.57 -8.25 -8.59
CA ARG A 63 16.98 -7.48 -9.70
C ARG A 63 15.45 -7.46 -9.68
N ILE A 64 14.83 -8.06 -8.68
CA ILE A 64 13.37 -8.04 -8.47
C ILE A 64 13.12 -7.21 -7.23
N TYR A 65 12.45 -6.08 -7.40
CA TYR A 65 12.21 -5.09 -6.36
C TYR A 65 10.72 -4.91 -6.12
N ASP A 66 10.40 -4.44 -4.93
CA ASP A 66 9.12 -3.81 -4.59
C ASP A 66 9.31 -2.29 -4.37
N SER A 67 8.26 -1.58 -3.96
CA SER A 67 8.33 -0.13 -3.75
C SER A 67 9.28 0.32 -2.64
N ASP A 68 9.65 -0.57 -1.72
CA ASP A 68 10.46 -0.24 -0.55
C ASP A 68 11.95 -0.54 -0.84
N SER A 69 12.21 -1.72 -1.41
CA SER A 69 13.55 -2.21 -1.78
C SER A 69 14.14 -1.53 -3.00
N ILE A 70 13.33 -0.99 -3.92
CA ILE A 70 13.81 -0.26 -5.10
C ILE A 70 14.66 0.96 -4.73
N LEU A 71 14.44 1.56 -3.54
CA LEU A 71 15.25 2.67 -3.04
C LEU A 71 16.69 2.26 -2.68
N SER A 72 16.95 0.95 -2.57
CA SER A 72 18.27 0.38 -2.30
C SER A 72 18.99 -0.08 -3.56
N LEU A 73 18.54 0.34 -4.75
CA LEU A 73 19.14 0.01 -6.04
C LEU A 73 20.66 0.24 -6.03
N GLN A 74 21.44 -0.79 -6.40
CA GLN A 74 22.91 -0.73 -6.43
C GLN A 74 23.50 -0.62 -7.85
N HIS A 75 22.65 -0.57 -8.87
CA HIS A 75 23.07 -0.48 -10.28
C HIS A 75 22.20 0.54 -11.00
N GLU A 76 22.67 1.10 -12.12
CA GLU A 76 21.90 2.01 -12.96
C GLU A 76 21.20 1.21 -14.07
N PRO A 77 19.88 0.96 -13.98
CA PRO A 77 19.17 0.15 -14.96
C PRO A 77 18.93 0.99 -16.21
N ARG A 78 19.12 0.41 -17.38
CA ARG A 78 18.78 1.02 -18.66
C ARG A 78 17.38 0.66 -19.12
N HIS A 79 16.83 -0.44 -18.59
CA HIS A 79 15.48 -0.91 -18.86
C HIS A 79 14.86 -1.52 -17.60
N VAL A 80 13.67 -1.03 -17.23
CA VAL A 80 12.87 -1.52 -16.10
C VAL A 80 11.52 -2.03 -16.62
N ILE A 81 11.09 -3.19 -16.12
CA ILE A 81 9.68 -3.60 -16.17
C ILE A 81 9.02 -3.15 -14.86
N ILE A 82 7.85 -2.51 -14.94
CA ILE A 82 7.03 -2.19 -13.77
C ILE A 82 5.74 -3.00 -13.88
N TYR A 83 5.50 -3.91 -12.92
CA TYR A 83 4.27 -4.70 -12.86
C TYR A 83 3.28 -4.09 -11.88
N GLY A 84 2.18 -3.55 -12.41
CA GLY A 84 1.19 -2.79 -11.65
C GLY A 84 1.21 -1.33 -12.05
N ALA A 85 0.07 -0.83 -12.54
CA ALA A 85 -0.09 0.52 -13.07
C ALA A 85 -1.08 1.36 -12.24
N GLY A 86 -1.05 1.13 -10.92
CA GLY A 86 -1.65 2.00 -9.91
C GLY A 86 -0.77 3.21 -9.62
N VAL A 87 -1.09 3.95 -8.55
CA VAL A 87 -0.39 5.19 -8.15
C VAL A 87 1.13 4.99 -8.10
N ILE A 88 1.60 4.03 -7.30
CA ILE A 88 3.04 3.73 -7.12
C ILE A 88 3.72 3.41 -8.46
N GLY A 89 3.09 2.57 -9.29
CA GLY A 89 3.65 2.17 -10.58
C GLY A 89 3.81 3.34 -11.55
N CYS A 90 2.82 4.24 -11.60
CA CYS A 90 2.85 5.44 -12.43
C CYS A 90 3.90 6.46 -11.95
N GLU A 91 4.02 6.67 -10.64
CA GLU A 91 5.04 7.57 -10.07
C GLU A 91 6.46 7.05 -10.40
N TYR A 92 6.73 5.77 -10.18
CA TYR A 92 8.02 5.18 -10.55
C TYR A 92 8.26 5.17 -12.06
N ALA A 93 7.23 4.96 -12.89
CA ALA A 93 7.36 5.11 -14.33
C ALA A 93 7.83 6.52 -14.70
N SER A 94 7.28 7.55 -14.04
CA SER A 94 7.69 8.95 -14.24
C SER A 94 9.13 9.19 -13.80
N ILE A 95 9.53 8.68 -12.63
CA ILE A 95 10.90 8.79 -12.11
C ILE A 95 11.89 8.17 -13.10
N PHE A 96 11.67 6.90 -13.49
CA PHE A 96 12.57 6.20 -14.40
C PHE A 96 12.65 6.85 -15.78
N ARG A 97 11.53 7.36 -16.32
CA ARG A 97 11.58 8.12 -17.57
C ARG A 97 12.31 9.45 -17.43
N GLY A 98 12.17 10.15 -16.30
CA GLY A 98 12.95 11.35 -15.99
C GLY A 98 14.46 11.08 -15.93
N MET A 99 14.86 9.86 -15.61
CA MET A 99 16.24 9.35 -15.65
C MET A 99 16.62 8.72 -17.01
N GLU A 100 15.79 8.90 -18.04
CA GLU A 100 15.98 8.36 -19.39
C GLU A 100 15.97 6.81 -19.49
N VAL A 101 15.59 6.11 -18.42
CA VAL A 101 15.52 4.64 -18.36
C VAL A 101 14.31 4.14 -19.14
N LYS A 102 14.48 3.14 -20.01
CA LYS A 102 13.35 2.54 -20.75
C LYS A 102 12.39 1.88 -19.76
N VAL A 103 11.09 2.11 -19.91
CA VAL A 103 10.04 1.55 -19.03
C VAL A 103 9.03 0.75 -19.84
N ASP A 104 8.82 -0.52 -19.48
CA ASP A 104 7.63 -1.28 -19.83
C ASP A 104 6.68 -1.29 -18.61
N LEU A 105 5.55 -0.60 -18.70
CA LEU A 105 4.54 -0.51 -17.64
C LEU A 105 3.41 -1.51 -17.91
N ILE A 106 3.33 -2.56 -17.10
CA ILE A 106 2.36 -3.64 -17.24
C ILE A 106 1.14 -3.32 -16.39
N ASN A 107 0.00 -3.20 -17.06
CA ASN A 107 -1.28 -2.93 -16.45
C ASN A 107 -2.20 -4.13 -16.65
N THR A 108 -2.73 -4.67 -15.55
CA THR A 108 -3.71 -5.76 -15.58
C THR A 108 -5.10 -5.28 -15.99
N ARG A 109 -5.34 -3.96 -15.97
CA ARG A 109 -6.58 -3.32 -16.40
C ARG A 109 -6.49 -2.77 -17.82
N ASP A 110 -7.64 -2.39 -18.34
CA ASP A 110 -7.81 -1.76 -19.64
C ASP A 110 -7.37 -0.29 -19.68
N ARG A 111 -7.38 0.41 -18.54
CA ARG A 111 -6.98 1.82 -18.41
C ARG A 111 -6.05 2.05 -17.20
N LEU A 112 -5.14 3.02 -17.33
CA LEU A 112 -4.30 3.47 -16.19
C LEU A 112 -5.19 4.14 -15.14
N LEU A 113 -4.89 3.93 -13.85
CA LEU A 113 -5.52 4.65 -12.75
C LEU A 113 -7.06 4.76 -12.89
N ALA A 114 -7.72 3.65 -13.22
CA ALA A 114 -9.11 3.64 -13.68
C ALA A 114 -10.15 4.25 -12.69
N PHE A 115 -9.76 4.47 -11.44
CA PHE A 115 -10.53 5.18 -10.41
C PHE A 115 -10.56 6.71 -10.59
N LEU A 116 -9.66 7.27 -11.41
CA LEU A 116 -9.67 8.67 -11.80
C LEU A 116 -10.67 8.91 -12.94
N ASP A 117 -10.93 10.19 -13.19
CA ASP A 117 -11.67 10.61 -14.38
C ASP A 117 -10.99 10.11 -15.66
N GLN A 118 -11.81 9.75 -16.65
CA GLN A 118 -11.31 9.19 -17.89
C GLN A 118 -10.37 10.17 -18.61
N GLU A 119 -10.70 11.46 -18.67
CA GLU A 119 -9.87 12.44 -19.37
C GLU A 119 -8.48 12.57 -18.72
N MET A 120 -8.41 12.43 -17.39
CA MET A 120 -7.15 12.45 -16.64
C MET A 120 -6.31 11.20 -16.95
N SER A 121 -6.94 10.03 -16.98
CA SER A 121 -6.28 8.76 -17.27
C SER A 121 -5.74 8.71 -18.71
N ASP A 122 -6.52 9.22 -19.67
CA ASP A 122 -6.16 9.28 -21.08
C ASP A 122 -5.04 10.31 -21.31
N SER A 123 -5.10 11.47 -20.64
CA SER A 123 -4.04 12.49 -20.66
C SER A 123 -2.71 11.94 -20.12
N LEU A 124 -2.72 11.24 -18.98
CA LEU A 124 -1.52 10.61 -18.45
C LEU A 124 -0.93 9.59 -19.42
N SER A 125 -1.78 8.74 -19.99
CA SER A 125 -1.38 7.72 -20.96
C SER A 125 -0.71 8.36 -22.19
N TYR A 126 -1.24 9.48 -22.67
CA TYR A 126 -0.64 10.27 -23.75
C TYR A 126 0.74 10.83 -23.37
N HIS A 127 0.88 11.39 -22.17
CA HIS A 127 2.17 11.91 -21.67
C HIS A 127 3.23 10.81 -21.48
N PHE A 128 2.83 9.65 -20.94
CA PHE A 128 3.69 8.48 -20.82
C PHE A 128 4.14 7.94 -22.16
N TRP A 129 3.22 7.83 -23.13
CA TRP A 129 3.58 7.39 -24.47
C TRP A 129 4.57 8.36 -25.15
N ASN A 130 4.32 9.66 -25.09
CA ASN A 130 5.22 10.69 -25.63
C ASN A 130 6.59 10.71 -24.94
N SER A 131 6.65 10.39 -23.64
CA SER A 131 7.91 10.29 -22.92
C SER A 131 8.64 8.97 -23.18
N GLY A 132 8.04 8.00 -23.88
CA GLY A 132 8.65 6.73 -24.25
C GLY A 132 8.38 5.56 -23.30
N VAL A 133 7.37 5.65 -22.43
CA VAL A 133 6.85 4.50 -21.66
C VAL A 133 6.09 3.58 -22.62
N VAL A 134 6.39 2.28 -22.57
CA VAL A 134 5.59 1.26 -23.25
C VAL A 134 4.55 0.75 -22.27
N ILE A 135 3.31 1.24 -22.41
CA ILE A 135 2.18 0.77 -21.58
C ILE A 135 1.57 -0.48 -22.22
N ARG A 136 1.32 -1.51 -21.41
CA ARG A 136 0.69 -2.76 -21.84
C ARG A 136 -0.54 -3.04 -20.98
N HIS A 137 -1.71 -2.73 -21.51
CA HIS A 137 -3.00 -2.98 -20.88
C HIS A 137 -3.43 -4.45 -21.03
N ASN A 138 -4.28 -4.89 -20.10
CA ASN A 138 -4.85 -6.24 -20.07
C ASN A 138 -3.78 -7.35 -20.15
N GLU A 139 -2.64 -7.14 -19.51
CA GLU A 139 -1.56 -8.12 -19.43
C GLU A 139 -1.36 -8.56 -17.99
N GLU A 140 -1.26 -9.87 -17.80
CA GLU A 140 -0.94 -10.51 -16.52
C GLU A 140 0.32 -11.36 -16.72
N TYR A 141 1.19 -11.41 -15.70
CA TYR A 141 2.31 -12.34 -15.74
C TYR A 141 1.81 -13.78 -15.57
N GLU A 142 2.47 -14.69 -16.29
CA GLU A 142 2.42 -16.13 -16.07
C GLU A 142 3.59 -16.56 -15.18
N LYS A 143 4.77 -15.98 -15.41
CA LYS A 143 5.99 -16.31 -14.67
C LYS A 143 6.97 -15.14 -14.68
N ILE A 144 7.69 -14.95 -13.58
CA ILE A 144 8.81 -14.02 -13.46
C ILE A 144 10.07 -14.83 -13.18
N GLU A 145 11.09 -14.67 -14.00
CA GLU A 145 12.38 -15.36 -13.89
C GLU A 145 13.50 -14.34 -13.70
N GLY A 146 14.15 -14.36 -12.53
CA GLY A 146 15.42 -13.67 -12.33
C GLY A 146 16.57 -14.41 -13.03
N VAL A 147 17.43 -13.68 -13.73
CA VAL A 147 18.64 -14.21 -14.38
C VAL A 147 19.84 -13.31 -14.08
N ASP A 148 21.07 -13.81 -14.29
CA ASP A 148 22.31 -13.10 -13.93
C ASP A 148 22.36 -11.65 -14.49
N ASP A 149 21.88 -11.47 -15.72
CA ASP A 149 21.92 -10.21 -16.47
C ASP A 149 20.56 -9.48 -16.54
N GLY A 150 19.55 -9.86 -15.75
CA GLY A 150 18.25 -9.21 -15.83
C GLY A 150 17.09 -9.94 -15.17
N VAL A 151 15.89 -9.62 -15.64
CA VAL A 151 14.63 -10.32 -15.32
C VAL A 151 13.88 -10.59 -16.61
N ILE A 152 13.31 -11.78 -16.73
CA ILE A 152 12.43 -12.16 -17.83
C ILE A 152 11.00 -12.31 -17.27
N MET A 153 10.07 -11.52 -17.80
CA MET A 153 8.65 -11.66 -17.51
C MET A 153 7.95 -12.37 -18.66
N HIS A 154 7.28 -13.47 -18.33
CA HIS A 154 6.41 -14.22 -19.21
C HIS A 154 4.99 -13.74 -18.96
N LEU A 155 4.29 -13.31 -20.00
CA LEU A 155 2.90 -12.86 -19.92
C LEU A 155 1.97 -13.99 -20.34
N LYS A 156 0.77 -14.05 -19.74
CA LYS A 156 -0.27 -15.03 -20.11
C LYS A 156 -0.71 -14.92 -21.58
N SER A 157 -0.49 -13.77 -22.21
CA SER A 157 -0.66 -13.57 -23.66
C SER A 157 0.35 -14.32 -24.53
N GLY A 158 1.35 -14.98 -23.93
CA GLY A 158 2.45 -15.66 -24.62
C GLY A 158 3.63 -14.74 -24.97
N LYS A 159 3.52 -13.44 -24.70
CA LYS A 159 4.63 -12.47 -24.87
C LYS A 159 5.68 -12.66 -23.78
N LYS A 160 6.93 -12.30 -24.11
CA LYS A 160 8.04 -12.27 -23.17
C LYS A 160 8.73 -10.91 -23.19
N LEU A 161 9.08 -10.42 -22.02
CA LEU A 161 9.80 -9.16 -21.83
C LEU A 161 11.09 -9.46 -21.07
N LYS A 162 12.20 -8.84 -21.46
CA LYS A 162 13.46 -8.87 -20.73
C LYS A 162 13.85 -7.44 -20.39
N ALA A 163 14.30 -7.22 -19.15
CA ALA A 163 14.80 -5.93 -18.66
C ALA A 163 15.92 -6.15 -17.65
N ASP A 164 16.60 -5.07 -17.25
CA ASP A 164 17.70 -5.13 -16.29
C ASP A 164 17.19 -5.40 -14.86
N CYS A 165 15.99 -4.94 -14.55
CA CYS A 165 15.28 -5.23 -13.32
C CYS A 165 13.76 -5.12 -13.46
N LEU A 166 13.06 -5.62 -12.44
CA LEU A 166 11.61 -5.56 -12.27
C LEU A 166 11.27 -4.76 -11.01
N LEU A 167 10.30 -3.87 -11.10
CA LEU A 167 9.58 -3.31 -9.96
C LEU A 167 8.18 -3.94 -9.91
N TYR A 168 7.87 -4.65 -8.83
CA TYR A 168 6.56 -5.19 -8.54
C TYR A 168 5.76 -4.19 -7.67
N ALA A 169 4.77 -3.53 -8.29
CA ALA A 169 3.98 -2.45 -7.70
C ALA A 169 2.46 -2.74 -7.80
N ASN A 170 2.05 -3.98 -7.47
CA ASN A 170 0.67 -4.46 -7.63
C ASN A 170 -0.09 -4.55 -6.29
N GLY A 171 -0.12 -3.43 -5.56
CA GLY A 171 -0.85 -3.28 -4.31
C GLY A 171 -0.03 -3.52 -3.04
N ARG A 172 -0.70 -3.41 -1.89
CA ARG A 172 -0.12 -3.51 -0.55
C ARG A 172 -0.88 -4.50 0.32
N THR A 173 -0.23 -4.98 1.38
CA THR A 173 -0.74 -5.95 2.36
C THR A 173 -0.70 -5.35 3.75
N GLY A 174 -1.76 -5.50 4.54
CA GLY A 174 -1.82 -5.03 5.92
C GLY A 174 -0.80 -5.76 6.81
N ASN A 175 -0.14 -5.04 7.73
CA ASN A 175 0.90 -5.59 8.62
C ASN A 175 0.31 -6.30 9.84
N THR A 176 -0.53 -7.32 9.61
CA THR A 176 -1.32 -8.02 10.64
C THR A 176 -0.80 -9.40 11.00
N ASP A 177 0.09 -9.96 10.18
CA ASP A 177 0.64 -11.31 10.30
C ASP A 177 1.50 -11.54 11.55
N THR A 178 2.03 -10.47 12.13
CA THR A 178 2.81 -10.53 13.38
C THR A 178 2.00 -10.23 14.62
N LEU A 179 0.71 -9.87 14.50
CA LEU A 179 -0.12 -9.44 15.63
C LEU A 179 -0.75 -10.60 16.41
N ALA A 180 -0.66 -11.84 15.93
CA ALA A 180 -1.30 -13.02 16.53
C ALA A 180 -2.82 -12.83 16.77
N LEU A 181 -3.52 -12.29 15.77
CA LEU A 181 -4.96 -11.95 15.85
C LEU A 181 -5.86 -13.15 16.14
N GLU A 182 -5.40 -14.36 15.83
CA GLU A 182 -6.06 -15.62 16.16
C GLU A 182 -6.29 -15.79 17.66
N ASN A 183 -5.42 -15.23 18.51
CA ASN A 183 -5.54 -15.30 19.97
C ASN A 183 -6.73 -14.51 20.50
N ILE A 184 -7.25 -13.57 19.71
CA ILE A 184 -8.39 -12.71 20.05
C ILE A 184 -9.58 -12.92 19.10
N GLY A 185 -9.48 -13.88 18.18
CA GLY A 185 -10.54 -14.20 17.23
C GLY A 185 -10.82 -13.12 16.18
N LEU A 186 -9.88 -12.18 15.94
CA LEU A 186 -9.97 -11.26 14.80
C LEU A 186 -9.46 -11.93 13.52
N GLN A 187 -10.12 -11.62 12.41
CA GLN A 187 -9.78 -12.16 11.10
C GLN A 187 -9.50 -11.03 10.11
N THR A 188 -8.56 -11.28 9.21
CA THR A 188 -8.23 -10.40 8.09
C THR A 188 -8.85 -10.92 6.80
N ASP A 189 -8.90 -10.08 5.78
CA ASP A 189 -9.15 -10.53 4.42
C ASP A 189 -7.90 -11.18 3.78
N SER A 190 -7.98 -11.48 2.48
CA SER A 190 -6.89 -12.09 1.71
C SER A 190 -5.68 -11.17 1.50
N ARG A 191 -5.81 -9.87 1.78
CA ARG A 191 -4.73 -8.86 1.75
C ARG A 191 -4.19 -8.55 3.15
N GLY A 192 -4.61 -9.27 4.18
CA GLY A 192 -4.18 -9.01 5.55
C GLY A 192 -4.82 -7.74 6.15
N GLN A 193 -5.89 -7.23 5.56
CA GLN A 193 -6.57 -6.03 6.03
C GLN A 193 -7.67 -6.36 7.04
N LEU A 194 -7.87 -5.45 8.00
CA LEU A 194 -8.89 -5.57 9.05
C LEU A 194 -10.20 -4.91 8.62
N LYS A 195 -11.32 -5.60 8.85
CA LYS A 195 -12.64 -5.02 8.68
C LYS A 195 -13.01 -4.14 9.88
N VAL A 196 -13.57 -2.97 9.57
CA VAL A 196 -14.05 -2.01 10.58
C VAL A 196 -15.39 -1.44 10.19
N ASN A 197 -16.12 -0.91 11.17
CA ASN A 197 -17.33 -0.12 10.94
C ASN A 197 -17.00 1.36 10.63
N SER A 198 -18.04 2.21 10.50
CA SER A 198 -17.90 3.64 10.18
C SER A 198 -17.17 4.48 11.25
N MET A 199 -16.93 3.93 12.43
CA MET A 199 -16.17 4.53 13.52
C MET A 199 -14.80 3.87 13.72
N TYR A 200 -14.36 3.06 12.74
CA TYR A 200 -13.08 2.34 12.76
C TYR A 200 -12.96 1.27 13.84
N GLN A 201 -14.10 0.81 14.37
CA GLN A 201 -14.15 -0.27 15.36
C GLN A 201 -14.16 -1.62 14.65
N THR A 202 -13.39 -2.57 15.17
CA THR A 202 -13.36 -3.96 14.67
C THR A 202 -14.58 -4.74 15.18
N ALA A 203 -14.61 -6.06 14.95
CA ALA A 203 -15.62 -6.94 15.55
C ALA A 203 -15.55 -7.00 17.09
N LEU A 204 -14.40 -6.62 17.68
CA LEU A 204 -14.22 -6.53 19.14
C LEU A 204 -14.45 -5.08 19.61
N PRO A 205 -15.39 -4.82 20.54
CA PRO A 205 -15.79 -3.45 20.90
C PRO A 205 -14.67 -2.56 21.46
N HIS A 206 -13.64 -3.15 22.05
CA HIS A 206 -12.51 -2.43 22.64
C HIS A 206 -11.32 -2.26 21.67
N ILE A 207 -11.41 -2.78 20.44
CA ILE A 207 -10.32 -2.73 19.45
C ILE A 207 -10.77 -1.96 18.20
N TYR A 208 -9.99 -0.94 17.85
CA TYR A 208 -10.14 -0.11 16.67
C TYR A 208 -8.96 -0.36 15.72
N ALA A 209 -9.12 -0.05 14.43
CA ALA A 209 -8.04 -0.13 13.45
C ALA A 209 -8.11 1.01 12.43
N VAL A 210 -6.96 1.61 12.10
CA VAL A 210 -6.89 2.81 11.23
C VAL A 210 -5.67 2.78 10.32
N GLY A 211 -5.71 3.56 9.24
CA GLY A 211 -4.68 3.65 8.22
C GLY A 211 -4.67 2.45 7.28
N ASP A 212 -3.57 2.23 6.56
CA ASP A 212 -3.52 1.21 5.51
C ASP A 212 -3.83 -0.23 5.96
N VAL A 213 -3.80 -0.52 7.26
CA VAL A 213 -4.18 -1.84 7.80
C VAL A 213 -5.67 -2.16 7.58
N ILE A 214 -6.52 -1.16 7.36
CA ILE A 214 -7.94 -1.34 7.04
C ILE A 214 -8.24 -1.19 5.55
N GLY A 215 -7.20 -1.01 4.72
CA GLY A 215 -7.33 -0.79 3.27
C GLY A 215 -7.74 0.63 2.91
N TYR A 216 -8.55 0.74 1.85
CA TYR A 216 -8.94 2.04 1.28
C TYR A 216 -9.59 2.96 2.33
N PRO A 217 -9.30 4.28 2.30
CA PRO A 217 -8.34 4.98 1.45
C PRO A 217 -6.93 4.95 2.03
N SER A 218 -6.01 4.28 1.33
CA SER A 218 -4.59 4.10 1.69
C SER A 218 -3.77 5.39 1.46
N LEU A 219 -4.18 6.47 2.13
CA LEU A 219 -3.57 7.80 2.07
C LEU A 219 -3.17 8.25 3.47
N ALA A 220 -1.97 8.85 3.60
CA ALA A 220 -1.50 9.35 4.88
C ALA A 220 -2.44 10.39 5.50
N SER A 221 -3.02 11.28 4.68
CA SER A 221 -4.02 12.26 5.11
C SER A 221 -5.27 11.61 5.68
N ALA A 222 -5.80 10.59 5.01
CA ALA A 222 -6.93 9.83 5.48
C ALA A 222 -6.63 9.11 6.79
N ALA A 223 -5.45 8.48 6.92
CA ALA A 223 -5.03 7.80 8.14
C ALA A 223 -5.03 8.74 9.38
N TYR A 224 -4.64 10.01 9.21
CA TYR A 224 -4.72 11.00 10.30
C TYR A 224 -6.16 11.27 10.74
N ASP A 225 -7.09 11.41 9.79
CA ASP A 225 -8.49 11.67 10.10
C ASP A 225 -9.18 10.43 10.69
N GLN A 226 -8.88 9.25 10.16
CA GLN A 226 -9.30 7.96 10.72
C GLN A 226 -8.85 7.83 12.19
N GLY A 227 -7.58 8.14 12.48
CA GLY A 227 -7.06 8.14 13.86
C GLY A 227 -7.79 9.10 14.80
N ARG A 228 -8.13 10.31 14.32
CA ARG A 228 -8.91 11.29 15.11
C ARG A 228 -10.32 10.80 15.41
N ILE A 229 -10.99 10.21 14.43
CA ILE A 229 -12.36 9.66 14.56
C ILE A 229 -12.35 8.47 15.52
N ALA A 230 -11.42 7.53 15.33
CA ALA A 230 -11.25 6.36 16.18
C ALA A 230 -10.96 6.78 17.64
N ALA A 231 -10.10 7.77 17.87
CA ALA A 231 -9.81 8.29 19.21
C ALA A 231 -11.06 8.89 19.88
N GLN A 232 -11.89 9.62 19.13
CA GLN A 232 -13.16 10.15 19.65
C GLN A 232 -14.12 9.01 20.03
N ALA A 233 -14.30 8.03 19.15
CA ALA A 233 -15.16 6.87 19.40
C ALA A 233 -14.66 6.03 20.58
N LEU A 234 -13.35 5.81 20.67
CA LEU A 234 -12.71 5.06 21.74
C LEU A 234 -12.96 5.72 23.11
N VAL A 235 -12.88 7.04 23.21
CA VAL A 235 -13.07 7.77 24.48
C VAL A 235 -14.54 7.96 24.83
N LYS A 236 -15.41 8.29 23.87
CA LYS A 236 -16.79 8.69 24.12
C LYS A 236 -17.84 7.59 23.88
N GLY A 237 -17.45 6.50 23.22
CA GLY A 237 -18.36 5.46 22.73
C GLY A 237 -19.03 5.81 21.39
N GLU A 238 -18.84 7.03 20.89
CA GLU A 238 -19.38 7.51 19.62
C GLU A 238 -18.44 8.53 18.97
N ALA A 239 -18.50 8.64 17.64
CA ALA A 239 -17.86 9.71 16.89
C ALA A 239 -18.91 10.47 16.07
N SER A 240 -18.91 11.79 16.21
CA SER A 240 -19.77 12.69 15.41
C SER A 240 -19.15 13.04 14.06
N ALA A 241 -17.84 12.82 13.92
CA ALA A 241 -17.11 13.06 12.69
C ALA A 241 -17.03 11.76 11.87
N HIS A 242 -17.10 11.92 10.56
CA HIS A 242 -16.87 10.86 9.59
C HIS A 242 -15.71 11.27 8.68
N LEU A 243 -15.10 10.29 8.02
CA LEU A 243 -14.17 10.61 6.96
C LEU A 243 -14.93 11.38 5.89
N ILE A 244 -14.30 12.43 5.36
CA ILE A 244 -14.88 13.14 4.24
C ILE A 244 -15.02 12.17 3.07
N GLU A 245 -16.15 12.22 2.36
CA GLU A 245 -16.36 11.39 1.17
C GLU A 245 -15.39 11.80 0.06
N ASP A 246 -15.20 13.10 -0.13
CA ASP A 246 -14.34 13.68 -1.16
C ASP A 246 -12.90 13.86 -0.65
N ILE A 247 -12.13 12.78 -0.62
CA ILE A 247 -10.72 12.81 -0.19
C ILE A 247 -9.84 13.28 -1.34
N PRO A 248 -9.12 14.41 -1.20
CA PRO A 248 -8.18 14.86 -2.22
C PRO A 248 -7.08 13.82 -2.43
N THR A 249 -6.89 13.41 -3.67
CA THR A 249 -5.84 12.47 -4.07
C THR A 249 -4.82 13.18 -4.93
N GLY A 250 -3.55 13.06 -4.57
CA GLY A 250 -2.41 13.54 -5.36
C GLY A 250 -1.60 12.36 -5.87
N ILE A 251 -1.18 12.42 -7.13
CA ILE A 251 -0.33 11.44 -7.78
C ILE A 251 0.82 12.19 -8.44
N TYR A 252 2.03 11.89 -8.01
CA TYR A 252 3.23 12.67 -8.31
C TYR A 252 3.94 12.17 -9.57
N THR A 253 3.18 12.04 -10.65
CA THR A 253 3.69 11.81 -12.01
C THR A 253 4.22 13.10 -12.63
N ILE A 254 4.75 13.03 -13.86
CA ILE A 254 5.10 14.22 -14.66
C ILE A 254 4.27 14.21 -15.95
N PRO A 255 3.24 15.07 -16.09
CA PRO A 255 2.76 16.06 -15.13
C PRO A 255 2.08 15.44 -13.89
N GLU A 256 1.98 16.21 -12.81
CA GLU A 256 1.28 15.81 -11.59
C GLU A 256 -0.24 15.73 -11.82
N ILE A 257 -0.89 14.83 -11.09
CA ILE A 257 -2.34 14.68 -11.08
C ILE A 257 -2.87 14.98 -9.67
N SER A 258 -3.93 15.77 -9.59
CA SER A 258 -4.70 15.96 -8.37
C SER A 258 -6.19 15.90 -8.69
N SER A 259 -6.96 15.22 -7.85
CA SER A 259 -8.42 15.13 -7.98
C SER A 259 -9.10 15.20 -6.61
N VAL A 260 -10.34 15.67 -6.60
CA VAL A 260 -11.24 15.66 -5.44
C VAL A 260 -12.67 15.65 -5.96
N GLY A 261 -13.56 14.95 -5.28
CA GLY A 261 -14.95 14.82 -5.70
C GLY A 261 -15.20 13.69 -6.68
N LYS A 262 -16.40 13.68 -7.25
CA LYS A 262 -16.86 12.65 -8.18
C LYS A 262 -16.24 12.84 -9.57
N THR A 263 -16.00 11.72 -10.24
CA THR A 263 -15.66 11.66 -11.67
C THR A 263 -16.91 11.92 -12.53
N GLU A 264 -16.74 12.34 -13.79
CA GLU A 264 -17.86 12.58 -14.70
C GLU A 264 -18.62 11.28 -15.02
N GLN A 265 -17.87 10.18 -15.17
CA GLN A 265 -18.43 8.84 -15.30
C GLN A 265 -18.59 8.21 -13.92
N PRO A 266 -19.76 7.65 -13.58
CA PRO A 266 -19.87 6.78 -12.41
C PRO A 266 -18.96 5.57 -12.62
N ALA A 267 -18.03 5.30 -11.71
CA ALA A 267 -17.30 4.04 -11.72
C ALA A 267 -18.29 2.91 -11.43
N ASP A 268 -18.55 2.05 -12.41
CA ASP A 268 -19.25 0.80 -12.19
C ASP A 268 -18.36 -0.12 -11.34
N GLY A 269 -18.50 0.01 -10.02
CA GLY A 269 -18.16 -0.96 -8.96
C GLY A 269 -16.82 -1.70 -9.06
N ASP A 270 -15.79 -1.20 -8.35
CA ASP A 270 -15.00 -1.98 -7.38
C ASP A 270 -14.06 -1.03 -6.60
N GLU A 271 -14.49 -0.55 -5.43
CA GLU A 271 -13.69 0.30 -4.54
C GLU A 271 -12.55 -0.47 -3.82
N SER A 272 -12.47 -1.80 -3.98
CA SER A 272 -11.51 -2.65 -3.27
C SER A 272 -10.08 -2.63 -3.83
N ALA A 273 -9.81 -1.82 -4.85
CA ALA A 273 -8.62 -1.98 -5.68
C ALA A 273 -7.81 -0.70 -5.92
N VAL A 274 -7.71 0.14 -4.88
CA VAL A 274 -6.68 1.18 -4.70
C VAL A 274 -5.71 0.73 -3.61
#